data_AF-A0A151F3R6-F1
#
_entry.id   AF-A0A151F3R6-F1
#
_cell.length_a   1.000
_cell.length_b   1.000
_cell.length_c   1.000
_cell.angle_alpha   90.00
_cell.angle_beta   90.00
_cell.angle_gamma   90.00
#
_symmetry.space_group_name_H-M   'P 1'
#
loop_
_entity.id
_entity.type
_entity.pdbx_description
1 polymer ?
#
loop_
_entity_poly.entity_id
_entity_poly.type
_entity_poly.pdbx_seq_one_letter_code
_entity_poly.pdbx_strand_id
1 'polypeptide(L)'
;MNISTQEIEHLADKVVSLAMAGATQAASQELKPILDIKCLFSKLDRLGREIGKASSDFGTLIEVFDKIIDYSAMGSFVVVGQALIWFLPFYLNEVIEKSREYIIKGNAWYVCDIIGERSLGHALVNYFDRTLPWLETLLKDDNTWVKRSVGGAIHFFSKRVLDQPEKTKKLLQMVEPHLEEKQIDFVKGIGWGLKTIGRHHPDILVQFLKSQIEKKNVSKTLIRKAVAYLEEEKKAELLHIL
;
A
#
# COMPACT_ATOMS: atom_id res chain seq x y z
N MET A 1 -14.02 19.47 -7.68
CA MET A 1 -15.22 19.18 -8.49
C MET A 1 -16.06 18.15 -7.76
N ASN A 2 -17.39 18.27 -7.78
CA ASN A 2 -18.30 17.30 -7.18
C ASN A 2 -18.85 16.39 -8.28
N ILE A 3 -18.03 15.43 -8.74
CA ILE A 3 -18.49 14.42 -9.69
C ILE A 3 -19.46 13.47 -8.97
N SER A 4 -20.63 13.29 -9.56
CA SER A 4 -21.67 12.39 -9.06
C SER A 4 -21.24 10.93 -9.21
N THR A 5 -21.99 10.06 -8.54
CA THR A 5 -21.80 8.62 -8.66
C THR A 5 -22.05 8.13 -10.09
N GLN A 6 -23.11 8.61 -10.72
CA GLN A 6 -23.50 8.19 -12.08
C GLN A 6 -22.46 8.63 -13.12
N GLU A 7 -21.89 9.83 -12.97
CA GLU A 7 -20.80 10.30 -13.84
C GLU A 7 -19.53 9.45 -13.70
N ILE A 8 -19.21 8.95 -12.50
CA ILE A 8 -18.07 8.04 -12.29
C ILE A 8 -18.31 6.72 -13.00
N GLU A 9 -19.50 6.14 -12.86
CA GLU A 9 -19.87 4.86 -13.49
C GLU A 9 -19.84 5.01 -15.02
N HIS A 10 -20.43 6.07 -15.56
CA HIS A 10 -20.38 6.36 -16.99
C HIS A 10 -18.95 6.55 -17.52
N LEU A 11 -18.09 7.26 -16.77
CA LEU A 11 -16.68 7.42 -17.12
C LEU A 11 -15.95 6.07 -17.13
N ALA A 12 -16.19 5.22 -16.12
CA ALA A 12 -15.60 3.89 -16.06
C ALA A 12 -16.00 3.04 -17.27
N ASP A 13 -17.30 2.98 -17.58
CA ASP A 13 -17.83 2.22 -18.73
C ASP A 13 -17.24 2.72 -20.05
N LYS A 14 -17.12 4.04 -20.23
CA LYS A 14 -16.52 4.64 -21.42
C LYS A 14 -15.05 4.28 -21.56
N VAL A 15 -14.28 4.37 -20.48
CA VAL A 15 -12.85 4.01 -20.47
C VAL A 15 -12.66 2.54 -20.82
N VAL A 16 -13.44 1.64 -20.22
CA VAL A 16 -13.35 0.21 -20.50
C VAL A 16 -13.78 -0.11 -21.93
N SER A 17 -14.86 0.49 -22.42
CA SER A 17 -15.32 0.30 -23.81
C SER A 17 -14.26 0.70 -24.83
N LEU A 18 -13.59 1.85 -24.62
CA LEU A 18 -12.49 2.29 -25.46
C LEU A 18 -11.27 1.36 -25.36
N ALA A 19 -10.94 0.90 -24.16
CA ALA A 19 -9.85 -0.05 -23.95
C ALA A 19 -10.10 -1.36 -24.70
N MET A 20 -11.29 -1.95 -24.57
CA MET A 20 -11.68 -3.20 -25.24
C MET A 20 -11.73 -3.07 -26.76
N ALA A 21 -11.93 -1.86 -27.28
CA ALA A 21 -11.85 -1.56 -28.71
C ALA A 21 -10.40 -1.36 -29.22
N GLY A 22 -9.38 -1.58 -28.39
CA GLY A 22 -7.97 -1.32 -28.72
C GLY A 22 -7.59 0.16 -28.74
N ALA A 23 -8.46 1.06 -28.28
CA ALA A 23 -8.25 2.50 -28.28
C ALA A 23 -7.59 2.98 -26.97
N THR A 24 -6.50 2.31 -26.54
CA THR A 24 -5.81 2.55 -25.25
C THR A 24 -5.45 4.03 -25.04
N GLN A 25 -5.01 4.72 -26.10
CA GLN A 25 -4.70 6.15 -26.02
C GLN A 25 -5.93 7.01 -25.72
N ALA A 26 -7.05 6.74 -26.38
CA ALA A 26 -8.30 7.45 -26.14
C ALA A 26 -8.84 7.18 -24.73
N ALA A 27 -8.83 5.91 -24.30
CA ALA A 27 -9.22 5.50 -22.95
C ALA A 27 -8.43 6.27 -21.86
N SER A 28 -7.10 6.39 -22.03
CA SER A 28 -6.27 7.15 -21.08
C SER A 28 -6.57 8.65 -21.07
N GLN A 29 -6.96 9.24 -22.21
CA GLN A 29 -7.27 10.67 -22.32
C GLN A 29 -8.59 11.03 -21.64
N GLU A 30 -9.57 10.12 -21.64
CA GLU A 30 -10.84 10.30 -20.92
C GLU A 30 -10.65 10.44 -19.40
N LEU A 31 -9.59 9.86 -18.85
CA LEU A 31 -9.28 9.97 -17.42
C LEU A 31 -8.61 11.29 -17.06
N LYS A 32 -7.91 11.97 -17.99
CA LYS A 32 -7.14 13.17 -17.64
C LYS A 32 -7.95 14.30 -17.01
N PRO A 33 -9.16 14.66 -17.51
CA PRO A 33 -9.94 15.75 -16.92
C PRO A 33 -10.22 15.58 -15.42
N ILE A 34 -10.47 14.34 -14.94
CA ILE A 34 -10.69 14.08 -13.51
C ILE A 34 -9.38 14.02 -12.71
N LEU A 35 -8.26 13.69 -13.37
CA LEU A 35 -6.93 13.62 -12.76
C LEU A 35 -6.28 15.01 -12.60
N ASP A 36 -6.63 15.97 -13.46
CA ASP A 36 -6.07 17.33 -13.46
C ASP A 36 -6.70 18.28 -12.45
N ILE A 37 -7.81 17.86 -11.87
CA ILE A 37 -8.57 18.65 -10.91
C ILE A 37 -8.45 18.08 -9.50
N LYS A 38 -8.68 18.93 -8.50
CA LYS A 38 -8.82 18.46 -7.12
C LYS A 38 -10.08 17.61 -6.99
N CYS A 39 -9.88 16.29 -6.92
CA CYS A 39 -10.89 15.27 -6.71
C CYS A 39 -10.64 14.55 -5.37
N LEU A 40 -11.71 14.18 -4.66
CA LEU A 40 -11.58 13.42 -3.41
C LEU A 40 -11.11 12.01 -3.71
N PHE A 41 -10.21 11.47 -2.87
CA PHE A 41 -9.71 10.10 -3.03
C PHE A 41 -10.84 9.07 -3.03
N SER A 42 -11.90 9.25 -2.23
CA SER A 42 -13.05 8.35 -2.23
C SER A 42 -13.78 8.25 -3.59
N LYS A 43 -13.74 9.32 -4.39
CA LYS A 43 -14.32 9.36 -5.74
C LYS A 43 -13.39 8.68 -6.75
N LEU A 44 -12.08 8.92 -6.65
CA LEU A 44 -11.07 8.24 -7.46
C LEU A 44 -10.99 6.73 -7.15
N ASP A 45 -11.15 6.35 -5.89
CA ASP A 45 -11.26 4.96 -5.45
C ASP A 45 -12.51 4.30 -6.06
N ARG A 46 -13.66 5.01 -6.07
CA ARG A 46 -14.84 4.50 -6.76
C ARG A 46 -14.57 4.30 -8.25
N LEU A 47 -13.97 5.27 -8.92
CA LEU A 47 -13.62 5.16 -10.33
C LEU A 47 -12.71 3.95 -10.62
N GLY A 48 -11.62 3.80 -9.87
CA GLY A 48 -10.72 2.64 -10.01
C GLY A 48 -11.44 1.31 -9.80
N ARG A 49 -12.31 1.24 -8.78
CA ARG A 49 -13.12 0.05 -8.52
C ARG A 49 -14.05 -0.30 -9.68
N GLU A 50 -14.77 0.68 -10.22
CA GLU A 50 -15.72 0.44 -11.31
C GLU A 50 -14.99 0.10 -12.62
N ILE A 51 -13.84 0.72 -12.92
CA ILE A 51 -13.00 0.31 -14.07
C ILE A 51 -12.54 -1.14 -13.92
N GLY A 52 -12.03 -1.52 -12.74
CA GLY A 52 -11.59 -2.89 -12.49
C GLY A 52 -12.72 -3.90 -12.66
N LYS A 53 -13.90 -3.61 -12.10
CA LYS A 53 -15.08 -4.49 -12.19
C LYS A 53 -15.60 -4.67 -13.62
N ALA A 54 -15.52 -3.64 -14.44
CA ALA A 54 -16.15 -3.62 -15.75
C ALA A 54 -15.45 -4.53 -16.78
N SER A 55 -14.22 -5.01 -16.53
CA SER A 55 -13.58 -6.04 -17.37
C SER A 55 -12.62 -6.93 -16.59
N SER A 56 -12.62 -8.23 -16.92
CA SER A 56 -11.63 -9.20 -16.43
C SER A 56 -10.37 -9.28 -17.31
N ASP A 57 -10.32 -8.54 -18.43
CA ASP A 57 -9.14 -8.46 -19.29
C ASP A 57 -8.07 -7.59 -18.64
N PHE A 58 -7.23 -8.26 -17.85
CA PHE A 58 -6.12 -7.66 -17.12
C PHE A 58 -5.13 -6.99 -18.07
N GLY A 59 -4.75 -7.65 -19.17
CA GLY A 59 -3.73 -7.15 -20.09
C GLY A 59 -4.12 -5.80 -20.70
N THR A 60 -5.31 -5.73 -21.27
CA THR A 60 -5.81 -4.52 -21.92
C THR A 60 -5.97 -3.36 -20.93
N LEU A 61 -6.43 -3.63 -19.70
CA LEU A 61 -6.55 -2.58 -18.68
C LEU A 61 -5.19 -2.13 -18.11
N ILE A 62 -4.20 -3.03 -18.00
CA ILE A 62 -2.83 -2.67 -17.63
C ILE A 62 -2.25 -1.67 -18.62
N GLU A 63 -2.48 -1.82 -19.93
CA GLU A 63 -1.98 -0.86 -20.92
C GLU A 63 -2.54 0.56 -20.71
N VAL A 64 -3.81 0.67 -20.32
CA VAL A 64 -4.43 1.96 -19.97
C VAL A 64 -3.83 2.52 -18.68
N PHE A 65 -3.63 1.66 -17.68
CA PHE A 65 -3.02 2.05 -16.40
C PHE A 65 -1.58 2.52 -16.57
N ASP A 66 -0.79 1.84 -17.41
CA ASP A 66 0.57 2.26 -17.74
C ASP A 66 0.59 3.70 -18.29
N LYS A 67 -0.32 4.03 -19.22
CA LYS A 67 -0.41 5.38 -19.78
C LYS A 67 -0.78 6.46 -18.76
N ILE A 68 -1.71 6.18 -17.85
CA ILE A 68 -2.10 7.18 -16.83
C ILE A 68 -1.09 7.27 -15.68
N ILE A 69 -0.33 6.20 -15.41
CA ILE A 69 0.80 6.26 -14.48
C ILE A 69 1.92 7.12 -15.07
N ASP A 70 2.22 6.98 -16.37
CA ASP A 70 3.22 7.82 -17.05
C ASP A 70 2.81 9.31 -17.02
N TYR A 71 1.51 9.61 -17.01
CA TYR A 71 1.01 10.97 -16.80
C TYR A 71 1.36 11.56 -15.41
N SER A 72 1.72 10.72 -14.45
CA SER A 72 2.28 11.10 -13.14
C SER A 72 1.39 12.01 -12.27
N ALA A 73 0.08 12.06 -12.55
CA ALA A 73 -0.87 12.71 -11.66
C ALA A 73 -1.07 11.87 -10.39
N MET A 74 -1.13 12.51 -9.21
CA MET A 74 -1.37 11.80 -7.93
C MET A 74 -2.64 10.94 -7.99
N GLY A 75 -3.69 11.43 -8.65
CA GLY A 75 -4.93 10.70 -8.82
C GLY A 75 -4.80 9.41 -9.64
N SER A 76 -3.80 9.33 -10.54
CA SER A 76 -3.56 8.12 -11.34
C SER A 76 -3.22 6.95 -10.43
N PHE A 77 -2.34 7.15 -9.45
CA PHE A 77 -1.95 6.11 -8.50
C PHE A 77 -3.12 5.67 -7.61
N VAL A 78 -4.05 6.57 -7.30
CA VAL A 78 -5.27 6.25 -6.55
C VAL A 78 -6.19 5.35 -7.36
N VAL A 79 -6.52 5.78 -8.59
CA VAL A 79 -7.39 5.02 -9.51
C VAL A 79 -6.79 3.64 -9.79
N VAL A 80 -5.52 3.59 -10.20
CA VAL A 80 -4.83 2.35 -10.56
C VAL A 80 -4.66 1.43 -9.35
N GLY A 81 -4.18 1.95 -8.21
CA GLY A 81 -4.03 1.15 -7.00
C GLY A 81 -5.34 0.50 -6.57
N GLN A 82 -6.47 1.20 -6.74
CA GLN A 82 -7.79 0.68 -6.42
C GLN A 82 -8.34 -0.29 -7.48
N ALA A 83 -8.07 -0.06 -8.77
CA ALA A 83 -8.44 -0.99 -9.83
C ALA A 83 -7.71 -2.34 -9.70
N LEU A 84 -6.41 -2.29 -9.38
CA LEU A 84 -5.57 -3.48 -9.17
C LEU A 84 -6.12 -4.44 -8.11
N ILE A 85 -6.85 -3.94 -7.10
CA ILE A 85 -7.48 -4.77 -6.06
C ILE A 85 -8.45 -5.79 -6.68
N TRP A 86 -9.15 -5.43 -7.76
CA TRP A 86 -10.09 -6.33 -8.44
C TRP A 86 -9.41 -7.57 -9.03
N PHE A 87 -8.16 -7.43 -9.46
CA PHE A 87 -7.42 -8.49 -10.12
C PHE A 87 -6.69 -9.44 -9.17
N LEU A 88 -6.58 -9.10 -7.88
CA LEU A 88 -5.87 -9.92 -6.88
C LEU A 88 -6.32 -11.39 -6.81
N PRO A 89 -7.62 -11.76 -6.93
CA PRO A 89 -8.02 -13.17 -6.90
C PRO A 89 -7.42 -14.00 -8.03
N PHE A 90 -7.14 -13.39 -9.18
CA PHE A 90 -6.78 -14.06 -10.42
C PHE A 90 -5.29 -13.88 -10.77
N TYR A 91 -4.74 -12.69 -10.47
CA TYR A 91 -3.42 -12.22 -10.93
C TYR A 91 -2.60 -11.65 -9.77
N LEU A 92 -2.57 -12.33 -8.63
CA LEU A 92 -1.92 -11.82 -7.41
C LEU A 92 -0.46 -11.40 -7.66
N ASN A 93 0.31 -12.24 -8.34
CA ASN A 93 1.74 -12.02 -8.55
C ASN A 93 1.96 -10.82 -9.47
N GLU A 94 1.20 -10.76 -10.57
CA GLU A 94 1.26 -9.69 -11.56
C GLU A 94 0.80 -8.36 -10.95
N VAL A 95 -0.23 -8.35 -10.12
CA VAL A 95 -0.67 -7.15 -9.39
C VAL A 95 0.42 -6.64 -8.46
N ILE A 96 1.11 -7.52 -7.72
CA ILE A 96 2.20 -7.11 -6.83
C ILE A 96 3.38 -6.55 -7.64
N GLU A 97 3.76 -7.20 -8.75
CA GLU A 97 4.84 -6.70 -9.61
C GLU A 97 4.49 -5.36 -10.25
N LYS A 98 3.27 -5.20 -10.80
CA LYS A 98 2.81 -3.89 -11.32
C LYS A 98 2.77 -2.83 -10.23
N SER A 99 2.39 -3.19 -9.01
CA SER A 99 2.43 -2.27 -7.87
C SER A 99 3.85 -1.78 -7.59
N ARG A 100 4.83 -2.69 -7.62
CA ARG A 100 6.26 -2.37 -7.50
C ARG A 100 6.72 -1.44 -8.62
N GLU A 101 6.41 -1.76 -9.89
CA GLU A 101 6.74 -0.91 -11.04
C GLU A 101 6.16 0.51 -10.91
N TYR A 102 4.90 0.64 -10.51
CA TYR A 102 4.24 1.93 -10.35
C TYR A 102 4.80 2.75 -9.19
N ILE A 103 5.23 2.10 -8.11
CA ILE A 103 5.95 2.76 -7.03
C ILE A 103 7.28 3.33 -7.53
N ILE A 104 8.04 2.55 -8.31
CA ILE A 104 9.31 2.99 -8.89
C ILE A 104 9.09 4.16 -9.84
N LYS A 105 8.11 4.06 -10.76
CA LYS A 105 7.78 5.13 -11.71
C LYS A 105 7.37 6.43 -11.01
N GLY A 106 6.52 6.34 -9.98
CA GLY A 106 6.04 7.52 -9.27
C GLY A 106 7.07 8.17 -8.35
N ASN A 107 8.08 7.42 -7.90
CA ASN A 107 9.28 7.91 -7.19
C ASN A 107 9.00 8.96 -6.08
N ALA A 108 7.94 8.77 -5.31
CA ALA A 108 7.54 9.71 -4.27
C ALA A 108 6.89 9.01 -3.08
N TRP A 109 7.06 9.59 -1.89
CA TRP A 109 6.55 9.04 -0.63
C TRP A 109 5.04 8.82 -0.65
N TYR A 110 4.26 9.70 -1.30
CA TYR A 110 2.82 9.56 -1.34
C TYR A 110 2.39 8.43 -2.29
N VAL A 111 3.18 8.12 -3.31
CA VAL A 111 2.89 7.03 -4.26
C VAL A 111 3.01 5.69 -3.56
N CYS A 112 4.12 5.45 -2.85
CA CYS A 112 4.29 4.20 -2.11
C CYS A 112 3.28 4.04 -0.97
N ASP A 113 2.85 5.13 -0.34
CA ASP A 113 1.80 5.07 0.69
C ASP A 113 0.41 4.78 0.05
N ILE A 114 0.09 5.40 -1.09
CA ILE A 114 -1.16 5.17 -1.85
C ILE A 114 -1.28 3.72 -2.33
N ILE A 115 -0.23 3.19 -2.96
CA ILE A 115 -0.20 1.82 -3.49
C ILE A 115 -0.06 0.81 -2.35
N GLY A 116 0.78 1.11 -1.36
CA GLY A 116 1.00 0.27 -0.18
C GLY A 116 -0.28 -0.02 0.60
N GLU A 117 -1.12 0.98 0.84
CA GLU A 117 -2.42 0.74 1.50
C GLU A 117 -3.47 0.09 0.60
N ARG A 118 -3.38 0.29 -0.72
CA ARG A 118 -4.34 -0.26 -1.69
C ARG A 118 -3.94 -1.66 -2.11
N SER A 119 -3.35 -1.85 -3.28
CA SER A 119 -3.12 -3.17 -3.87
C SER A 119 -2.32 -4.09 -2.94
N LEU A 120 -1.23 -3.60 -2.32
CA LEU A 120 -0.41 -4.41 -1.42
C LEU A 120 -1.11 -4.71 -0.08
N GLY A 121 -1.74 -3.69 0.53
CA GLY A 121 -2.48 -3.86 1.79
C GLY A 121 -3.67 -4.81 1.65
N HIS A 122 -4.43 -4.68 0.56
CA HIS A 122 -5.52 -5.60 0.23
C HIS A 122 -5.01 -6.99 -0.13
N ALA A 123 -3.89 -7.12 -0.84
CA ALA A 123 -3.25 -8.42 -1.06
C ALA A 123 -2.94 -9.10 0.27
N LEU A 124 -2.33 -8.37 1.21
CA LEU A 124 -1.94 -8.89 2.51
C LEU A 124 -3.15 -9.31 3.37
N VAL A 125 -4.23 -8.53 3.36
CA VAL A 125 -5.47 -8.85 4.09
C VAL A 125 -6.14 -10.11 3.53
N ASN A 126 -6.28 -10.20 2.22
CA ASN A 126 -7.11 -11.25 1.58
C ASN A 126 -6.32 -12.52 1.24
N TYR A 127 -4.99 -12.42 1.06
CA TYR A 127 -4.13 -13.49 0.59
C TYR A 127 -2.83 -13.55 1.40
N PHE A 128 -2.95 -13.50 2.73
CA PHE A 128 -1.82 -13.33 3.66
C PHE A 128 -0.63 -14.26 3.37
N ASP A 129 -0.85 -15.59 3.37
CA ASP A 129 0.25 -16.55 3.21
C ASP A 129 0.90 -16.50 1.83
N ARG A 130 0.15 -16.08 0.80
CA ARG A 130 0.69 -15.87 -0.56
C ARG A 130 1.39 -14.52 -0.71
N THR A 131 1.01 -13.52 0.08
CA THR A 131 1.53 -12.14 -0.02
C THR A 131 2.76 -11.93 0.87
N LEU A 132 2.88 -12.65 1.99
CA LEU A 132 3.99 -12.49 2.91
C LEU A 132 5.38 -12.69 2.24
N PRO A 133 5.61 -13.75 1.43
CA PRO A 133 6.90 -13.92 0.73
C PRO A 133 7.20 -12.81 -0.29
N TRP A 134 6.17 -12.22 -0.86
CA TRP A 134 6.33 -11.06 -1.73
C TRP A 134 6.81 -9.85 -0.94
N LEU A 135 6.22 -9.55 0.22
CA LEU A 135 6.67 -8.43 1.05
C LEU A 135 8.11 -8.62 1.54
N GLU A 136 8.53 -9.85 1.85
CA GLU A 136 9.94 -10.18 2.13
C GLU A 136 10.87 -9.83 0.96
N THR A 137 10.40 -10.06 -0.26
CA THR A 137 11.14 -9.70 -1.49
C THR A 137 11.17 -8.17 -1.66
N LEU A 138 10.05 -7.48 -1.45
CA LEU A 138 9.98 -6.01 -1.55
C LEU A 138 10.86 -5.30 -0.49
N LEU A 139 11.03 -5.88 0.70
CA LEU A 139 11.94 -5.35 1.72
C LEU A 139 13.42 -5.41 1.32
N LYS A 140 13.76 -6.26 0.35
CA LYS A 140 15.11 -6.42 -0.20
C LYS A 140 15.33 -5.65 -1.50
N ASP A 141 14.29 -5.01 -2.03
CA ASP A 141 14.35 -4.27 -3.30
C ASP A 141 15.35 -3.11 -3.24
N ASP A 142 16.07 -2.82 -4.33
CA ASP A 142 17.02 -1.70 -4.34
C ASP A 142 16.33 -0.33 -4.19
N ASN A 143 15.06 -0.23 -4.56
CA ASN A 143 14.29 1.01 -4.49
C ASN A 143 13.72 1.24 -3.08
N THR A 144 14.14 2.33 -2.45
CA THR A 144 13.69 2.75 -1.13
C THR A 144 12.17 2.89 -1.01
N TRP A 145 11.48 3.39 -2.05
CA TRP A 145 10.02 3.55 -2.02
C TRP A 145 9.29 2.21 -2.04
N VAL A 146 9.85 1.21 -2.75
CA VAL A 146 9.32 -0.15 -2.73
C VAL A 146 9.45 -0.73 -1.32
N LYS A 147 10.62 -0.64 -0.70
CA LYS A 147 10.81 -1.08 0.70
C LYS A 147 9.85 -0.36 1.65
N ARG A 148 9.68 0.96 1.49
CA ARG A 148 8.78 1.78 2.32
C ARG A 148 7.33 1.34 2.20
N SER A 149 6.88 0.96 1.00
CA SER A 149 5.47 0.60 0.73
C SER A 149 4.98 -0.57 1.59
N VAL A 150 5.88 -1.47 2.00
CA VAL A 150 5.60 -2.58 2.94
C VAL A 150 5.04 -2.05 4.26
N GLY A 151 5.53 -0.91 4.74
CA GLY A 151 4.99 -0.25 5.93
C GLY A 151 3.53 0.19 5.77
N GLY A 152 3.16 0.66 4.58
CA GLY A 152 1.76 0.99 4.21
C GLY A 152 0.87 -0.25 4.15
N ALA A 153 1.36 -1.37 3.61
CA ALA A 153 0.64 -2.62 3.59
C ALA A 153 0.37 -3.15 5.01
N ILE A 154 1.39 -3.12 5.89
CA ILE A 154 1.26 -3.49 7.31
C ILE A 154 0.30 -2.55 8.03
N HIS A 155 0.38 -1.23 7.78
CA HIS A 155 -0.55 -0.24 8.34
C HIS A 155 -2.00 -0.59 8.00
N PHE A 156 -2.28 -0.87 6.72
CA PHE A 156 -3.62 -1.21 6.26
C PHE A 156 -4.10 -2.53 6.88
N PHE A 157 -3.27 -3.58 6.84
CA PHE A 157 -3.57 -4.88 7.44
C PHE A 157 -3.94 -4.75 8.93
N SER A 158 -3.11 -4.04 9.70
CA SER A 158 -3.24 -3.92 11.15
C SER A 158 -4.49 -3.13 11.59
N LYS A 159 -5.12 -2.36 10.69
CA LYS A 159 -6.41 -1.70 10.94
C LYS A 159 -7.61 -2.60 10.68
N ARG A 160 -7.44 -3.69 9.94
CA ARG A 160 -8.54 -4.52 9.41
C ARG A 160 -8.56 -5.92 9.99
N VAL A 161 -7.40 -6.47 10.31
CA VAL A 161 -7.26 -7.83 10.84
C VAL A 161 -6.82 -7.73 12.29
N LEU A 162 -7.81 -7.73 13.19
CA LEU A 162 -7.63 -7.49 14.64
C LEU A 162 -7.68 -8.78 15.46
N ASP A 163 -8.22 -9.86 14.89
CA ASP A 163 -8.53 -11.12 15.56
C ASP A 163 -7.51 -12.23 15.25
N GLN A 164 -6.41 -11.90 14.56
CA GLN A 164 -5.40 -12.86 14.11
C GLN A 164 -3.99 -12.48 14.59
N PRO A 165 -3.72 -12.55 15.90
CA PRO A 165 -2.45 -12.13 16.50
C PRO A 165 -1.23 -12.89 15.94
N GLU A 166 -1.41 -14.15 15.52
CA GLU A 166 -0.32 -14.94 14.91
C GLU A 166 0.14 -14.37 13.56
N LYS A 167 -0.77 -13.78 12.78
CA LYS A 167 -0.39 -13.08 11.54
C LYS A 167 0.39 -11.80 11.83
N THR A 168 -0.02 -11.07 12.87
CA THR A 168 0.73 -9.90 13.36
C THR A 168 2.15 -10.29 13.79
N LYS A 169 2.32 -11.41 14.52
CA LYS A 169 3.65 -11.92 14.88
C LYS A 169 4.50 -12.28 13.65
N LYS A 170 3.92 -12.93 12.64
CA LYS A 170 4.61 -13.22 11.37
C LYS A 170 5.07 -11.94 10.65
N LEU A 171 4.26 -10.88 10.65
CA LEU A 171 4.66 -9.58 10.09
C LEU A 171 5.83 -8.96 10.86
N LEU A 172 5.83 -9.08 12.20
CA LEU A 172 6.94 -8.60 13.03
C LEU A 172 8.23 -9.39 12.76
N GLN A 173 8.14 -10.72 12.63
CA GLN A 173 9.27 -11.57 12.25
C GLN A 173 9.81 -11.21 10.86
N MET A 174 8.92 -10.94 9.90
CA MET A 174 9.30 -10.51 8.56
C MET A 174 10.10 -9.19 8.55
N VAL A 175 9.72 -8.20 9.36
CA VAL A 175 10.44 -6.90 9.41
C VAL A 175 11.69 -6.94 10.30
N GLU A 176 11.81 -7.96 11.14
CA GLU A 176 12.88 -8.10 12.14
C GLU A 176 14.30 -7.95 11.57
N PRO A 177 14.66 -8.51 10.40
CA PRO A 177 15.99 -8.36 9.81
C PRO A 177 16.32 -6.93 9.37
N HIS A 178 15.31 -6.07 9.23
CA HIS A 178 15.44 -4.74 8.66
C HIS A 178 15.37 -3.62 9.71
N LEU A 179 15.32 -3.95 11.01
CA LEU A 179 15.17 -2.95 12.08
C LEU A 179 16.38 -2.01 12.26
N GLU A 180 17.55 -2.40 11.74
CA GLU A 180 18.78 -1.61 11.82
C GLU A 180 18.95 -0.64 10.65
N GLU A 181 18.06 -0.69 9.64
CA GLU A 181 18.06 0.24 8.51
C GLU A 181 17.99 1.69 9.01
N LYS A 182 18.78 2.56 8.36
CA LYS A 182 18.94 3.97 8.72
C LYS A 182 18.32 4.91 7.69
N GLN A 183 18.03 4.43 6.48
CA GLN A 183 17.33 5.21 5.47
C GLN A 183 15.98 5.70 6.02
N ILE A 184 15.81 7.02 6.05
CA ILE A 184 14.76 7.66 6.86
C ILE A 184 13.34 7.40 6.35
N ASP A 185 13.15 7.25 5.04
CA ASP A 185 11.85 7.02 4.42
C ASP A 185 11.37 5.60 4.65
N PHE A 186 12.27 4.62 4.56
CA PHE A 186 12.03 3.24 4.98
C PHE A 186 11.66 3.19 6.47
N VAL A 187 12.49 3.77 7.33
CA VAL A 187 12.27 3.81 8.79
C VAL A 187 10.91 4.43 9.12
N LYS A 188 10.54 5.51 8.43
CA LYS A 188 9.23 6.14 8.61
C LYS A 188 8.09 5.25 8.11
N GLY A 189 8.28 4.50 7.04
CA GLY A 189 7.29 3.57 6.50
C GLY A 189 7.02 2.42 7.46
N ILE A 190 8.06 1.65 7.81
CA ILE A 190 7.95 0.54 8.77
C ILE A 190 7.44 1.05 10.12
N GLY A 191 7.96 2.18 10.60
CA GLY A 191 7.49 2.79 11.85
C GLY A 191 6.01 3.16 11.83
N TRP A 192 5.43 3.45 10.67
CA TRP A 192 3.99 3.68 10.55
C TRP A 192 3.18 2.39 10.66
N GLY A 193 3.63 1.30 10.04
CA GLY A 193 3.05 -0.03 10.22
C GLY A 193 3.10 -0.47 11.69
N LEU A 194 4.29 -0.39 12.32
CA LEU A 194 4.49 -0.74 13.73
C LEU A 194 3.64 0.12 14.66
N LYS A 195 3.54 1.43 14.41
CA LYS A 195 2.66 2.33 15.19
C LYS A 195 1.22 1.82 15.24
N THR A 196 0.74 1.28 14.12
CA THR A 196 -0.63 0.77 14.02
C THR A 196 -0.80 -0.60 14.64
N ILE A 197 0.22 -1.47 14.55
CA ILE A 197 0.27 -2.67 15.39
C ILE A 197 0.19 -2.28 16.86
N GLY A 198 0.94 -1.27 17.32
CA GLY A 198 0.92 -0.82 18.72
C GLY A 198 -0.46 -0.34 19.19
N ARG A 199 -1.26 0.24 18.31
CA ARG A 199 -2.65 0.62 18.63
C ARG A 199 -3.57 -0.58 18.86
N HIS A 200 -3.41 -1.64 18.08
CA HIS A 200 -4.37 -2.75 18.04
C HIS A 200 -3.88 -4.02 18.75
N HIS A 201 -2.58 -4.18 18.89
CA HIS A 201 -1.88 -5.30 19.52
C HIS A 201 -0.68 -4.78 20.35
N PRO A 202 -0.92 -3.93 21.36
CA PRO A 202 0.14 -3.27 22.13
C PRO A 202 1.11 -4.27 22.77
N ASP A 203 0.60 -5.35 23.38
CA ASP A 203 1.44 -6.34 24.06
C ASP A 203 2.36 -7.09 23.09
N ILE A 204 1.85 -7.43 21.91
CA ILE A 204 2.65 -8.11 20.87
C ILE A 204 3.79 -7.19 20.41
N LEU A 205 3.50 -5.91 20.16
CA LEU A 205 4.54 -4.96 19.75
C LEU A 205 5.57 -4.73 20.85
N VAL A 206 5.14 -4.53 22.10
CA VAL A 206 6.05 -4.30 23.24
C VAL A 206 6.97 -5.50 23.44
N GLN A 207 6.42 -6.72 23.47
CA GLN A 207 7.21 -7.93 23.61
C GLN A 207 8.25 -8.06 22.49
N PHE A 208 7.83 -7.79 21.25
CA PHE A 208 8.73 -7.79 20.10
C PHE A 208 9.84 -6.76 20.27
N LEU A 209 9.50 -5.47 20.46
CA LEU A 209 10.49 -4.40 20.55
C LEU A 209 11.49 -4.60 21.69
N LYS A 210 11.04 -5.05 22.87
CA LYS A 210 11.93 -5.40 23.99
C LYS A 210 13.01 -6.39 23.56
N SER A 211 12.59 -7.49 22.93
CA SER A 211 13.51 -8.55 22.48
C SER A 211 14.52 -8.11 21.42
N GLN A 212 14.23 -7.02 20.69
CA GLN A 212 15.03 -6.52 19.58
C GLN A 212 15.98 -5.39 20.01
N ILE A 213 15.52 -4.46 20.85
CA ILE A 213 16.32 -3.31 21.29
C ILE A 213 17.55 -3.77 22.10
N GLU A 214 17.43 -4.86 22.86
CA GLU A 214 18.57 -5.44 23.60
C GLU A 214 19.65 -6.04 22.69
N LYS A 215 19.30 -6.41 21.45
CA LYS A 215 20.16 -7.20 20.54
C LYS A 215 20.64 -6.43 19.31
N LYS A 216 19.94 -5.37 18.93
CA LYS A 216 20.13 -4.67 17.66
C LYS A 216 20.22 -3.17 17.86
N ASN A 217 20.94 -2.50 16.98
CA ASN A 217 20.99 -1.05 16.94
C ASN A 217 19.76 -0.49 16.20
N VAL A 218 18.59 -0.64 16.83
CA VAL A 218 17.32 -0.18 16.26
C VAL A 218 17.29 1.35 16.16
N SER A 219 16.83 1.89 15.03
CA SER A 219 16.73 3.34 14.84
C SER A 219 15.83 4.01 15.91
N LYS A 220 16.35 5.03 16.60
CA LYS A 220 15.57 5.85 17.56
C LYS A 220 14.30 6.44 16.93
N THR A 221 14.36 6.79 15.63
CA THR A 221 13.20 7.28 14.90
C THR A 221 12.15 6.18 14.70
N LEU A 222 12.58 4.95 14.42
CA LEU A 222 11.68 3.81 14.28
C LEU A 222 10.93 3.57 15.59
N ILE A 223 11.67 3.48 16.70
CA ILE A 223 11.13 3.27 18.05
C ILE A 223 10.13 4.36 18.39
N ARG A 224 10.51 5.64 18.27
CA ARG A 224 9.62 6.77 18.56
C ARG A 224 8.31 6.70 17.78
N LYS A 225 8.35 6.29 16.51
CA LYS A 225 7.13 6.12 15.71
C LYS A 225 6.32 4.92 16.16
N ALA A 226 6.96 3.77 16.37
CA ALA A 226 6.30 2.52 16.74
C ALA A 226 5.52 2.65 18.06
N VAL A 227 6.07 3.37 19.04
CA VAL A 227 5.44 3.52 20.37
C VAL A 227 4.42 4.65 20.44
N ALA A 228 4.19 5.40 19.36
CA ALA A 228 3.41 6.64 19.40
C ALA A 228 1.93 6.45 19.80
N TYR A 229 1.37 5.25 19.64
CA TYR A 229 0.00 4.92 20.07
C TYR A 229 -0.07 3.99 21.28
N LEU A 230 1.07 3.62 21.88
CA LEU A 230 1.06 2.89 23.14
C LEU A 230 0.62 3.82 24.28
N GLU A 231 -0.01 3.24 25.29
CA GLU A 231 -0.29 3.92 26.55
C GLU A 231 1.02 4.14 27.34
N GLU A 232 1.03 5.10 28.26
CA GLU A 232 2.25 5.49 28.98
C GLU A 232 2.88 4.34 29.78
N GLU A 233 2.05 3.46 30.36
CA GLU A 233 2.49 2.26 31.07
C GLU A 233 3.30 1.34 30.15
N LYS A 234 2.78 1.09 28.94
CA LYS A 234 3.44 0.26 27.91
C LYS A 234 4.67 0.94 27.31
N LYS A 235 4.73 2.27 27.27
CA LYS A 235 5.94 3.02 26.88
C LYS A 235 7.03 2.91 27.94
N ALA A 236 6.67 3.04 29.22
CA ALA A 236 7.62 2.94 30.33
C ALA A 236 8.34 1.59 30.35
N GLU A 237 7.62 0.52 30.01
CA GLU A 237 8.19 -0.82 29.80
C GLU A 237 9.35 -0.87 28.79
N LEU A 238 9.40 0.04 27.81
CA LEU A 238 10.47 0.14 26.80
C LEU A 238 11.53 1.18 27.17
N LEU A 239 11.17 2.22 27.92
CA LEU A 239 12.09 3.30 28.32
C LEU A 239 13.18 2.84 29.30
N HIS A 240 12.97 1.77 30.06
CA HIS A 240 14.03 1.19 30.89
C HIS A 240 15.18 0.56 30.08
N ILE A 241 15.00 0.39 28.76
CA ILE A 241 15.93 -0.30 27.85
C ILE A 241 16.60 0.68 26.87
N LEU A 242 16.06 1.90 26.71
CA LEU A 242 16.52 2.93 25.76
C LEU A 242 17.47 3.94 26.39
#